data_AF-B7Q7Z7-F1
#
_entry.id   AF-B7Q7Z7-F1
#
_cell.length_a   1.000
_cell.length_b   1.000
_cell.length_c   1.000
_cell.angle_alpha   90.00
_cell.angle_beta   90.00
_cell.angle_gamma   90.00
#
_symmetry.space_group_name_H-M   'P 1'
#
loop_
_entity.id
_entity.type
_entity.pdbx_description
1 polymer ?
#
loop_
_entity_poly.entity_id
_entity_poly.type
_entity_poly.pdbx_seq_one_letter_code
_entity_poly.pdbx_strand_id
1 'polypeptide(L)'
;MCAPYRHNNLRYLPEDMFSEMPALTLLDLSANLLKTLSERSLSPVIRNLRLLDMSNNQYYCDCNLTWVSRAFKINDDRFWQRNEITCQWPHQLYGTDVLTLTDDALDCPGTRVSTPHQLKIDHGQS
;
A
#
# COMPACT_ATOMS: atom_id res chain seq x y z
N MET A 1 -13.80 -11.30 -15.16
CA MET A 1 -14.82 -11.50 -14.10
C MET A 1 -14.72 -10.33 -13.11
N CYS A 2 -15.80 -9.95 -12.45
CA CYS A 2 -15.84 -8.84 -11.48
C CYS A 2 -16.10 -9.39 -10.08
N ALA A 3 -15.42 -8.88 -9.06
CA ALA A 3 -15.70 -9.19 -7.66
C ALA A 3 -15.83 -7.89 -6.84
N PRO A 4 -17.08 -7.45 -6.56
CA PRO A 4 -17.31 -6.28 -5.73
C PRO A 4 -17.26 -6.66 -4.24
N TYR A 5 -16.28 -6.11 -3.52
CA TYR A 5 -16.14 -6.22 -2.07
C TYR A 5 -16.37 -4.87 -1.35
N ARG A 6 -16.92 -3.89 -2.05
CA ARG A 6 -17.26 -2.56 -1.53
C ARG A 6 -18.25 -2.61 -0.34
N HIS A 7 -18.09 -1.71 0.63
CA HIS A 7 -18.99 -1.54 1.79
C HIS A 7 -19.16 -2.79 2.69
N ASN A 8 -18.14 -3.64 2.78
CA ASN A 8 -18.19 -4.86 3.59
C ASN A 8 -17.44 -4.74 4.93
N ASN A 9 -17.06 -3.53 5.34
CA ASN A 9 -16.29 -3.26 6.57
C ASN A 9 -15.01 -4.10 6.67
N LEU A 10 -14.41 -4.47 5.53
CA LEU A 10 -13.19 -5.27 5.50
C LEU A 10 -12.05 -4.49 6.16
N ARG A 11 -11.36 -5.14 7.10
CA ARG A 11 -10.22 -4.57 7.84
C ARG A 11 -8.88 -5.11 7.36
N TYR A 12 -8.90 -6.33 6.83
CA TYR A 12 -7.76 -7.04 6.26
C TYR A 12 -8.27 -7.98 5.16
N LEU A 13 -7.38 -8.33 4.23
CA LEU A 13 -7.64 -9.37 3.23
C LEU A 13 -6.77 -10.59 3.57
N PRO A 14 -7.34 -11.81 3.60
CA PRO A 14 -6.56 -13.04 3.65
C PRO A 14 -5.56 -13.11 2.48
N GLU A 15 -4.45 -13.82 2.65
CA GLU A 15 -3.39 -13.91 1.63
C GLU A 15 -3.81 -14.75 0.41
N ASP A 16 -4.74 -15.66 0.61
CA ASP A 16 -5.25 -16.62 -0.38
C ASP A 16 -6.64 -16.25 -0.91
N MET A 17 -7.17 -15.08 -0.54
CA MET A 17 -8.54 -14.66 -0.84
C MET A 17 -8.90 -14.75 -2.34
N PHE A 18 -7.93 -14.52 -3.23
CA PHE A 18 -8.17 -14.50 -4.67
C PHE A 18 -7.50 -15.66 -5.43
N SER A 19 -6.99 -16.68 -4.74
CA SER A 19 -6.27 -17.80 -5.36
C SER A 19 -7.13 -18.58 -6.36
N GLU A 20 -8.41 -18.76 -6.08
CA GLU A 20 -9.36 -19.49 -6.93
C GLU A 20 -10.07 -18.60 -7.97
N MET A 21 -9.59 -17.36 -8.17
CA MET A 21 -10.19 -16.40 -9.10
C MET A 21 -9.21 -15.92 -10.18
N PRO A 22 -8.59 -16.83 -10.96
CA PRO A 22 -7.53 -16.47 -11.93
C PRO A 22 -8.02 -15.55 -13.06
N ALA A 23 -9.31 -15.56 -13.37
CA ALA A 23 -9.94 -14.72 -14.41
C ALA A 23 -10.47 -13.37 -13.88
N LEU A 24 -10.10 -12.98 -12.66
CA LEU A 24 -10.51 -11.71 -12.07
C LEU A 24 -9.83 -10.54 -12.79
N THR A 25 -10.65 -9.61 -13.28
CA THR A 25 -10.20 -8.45 -14.07
C THR A 25 -10.63 -7.12 -13.46
N LEU A 26 -11.65 -7.13 -12.60
CA LEU A 26 -12.12 -5.96 -11.87
C LEU A 26 -12.28 -6.34 -10.40
N LEU A 27 -11.61 -5.60 -9.54
CA LEU A 27 -11.69 -5.75 -8.09
C LEU A 27 -12.03 -4.40 -7.46
N ASP A 28 -13.14 -4.37 -6.73
CA ASP A 28 -13.59 -3.18 -6.00
C ASP A 28 -13.53 -3.47 -4.49
N LEU A 29 -12.54 -2.89 -3.83
CA LEU A 29 -12.29 -2.88 -2.38
C LEU A 29 -12.65 -1.53 -1.75
N SER A 30 -13.27 -0.61 -2.51
CA SER A 30 -13.54 0.75 -2.05
C SER A 30 -14.48 0.78 -0.84
N ALA A 31 -14.43 1.89 -0.09
CA ALA A 31 -15.34 2.15 1.03
C ALA A 31 -15.40 1.01 2.06
N ASN A 32 -14.22 0.49 2.40
CA ASN A 32 -14.00 -0.48 3.48
C ASN A 32 -13.21 0.19 4.63
N LEU A 33 -12.66 -0.62 5.53
CA LEU A 33 -11.90 -0.17 6.70
C LEU A 33 -10.46 -0.68 6.64
N LEU A 34 -9.92 -0.91 5.44
CA LEU A 34 -8.59 -1.42 5.24
C LEU A 34 -7.58 -0.41 5.77
N LYS A 35 -6.69 -0.88 6.65
CA LYS A 35 -5.55 -0.10 7.14
C LYS A 35 -4.27 -0.38 6.37
N THR A 36 -4.22 -1.52 5.71
CA THR A 36 -3.10 -1.94 4.88
C THR A 36 -3.65 -2.86 3.79
N LEU A 37 -2.82 -3.15 2.80
CA LEU A 37 -3.11 -4.10 1.74
C LEU A 37 -1.87 -4.96 1.58
N SER A 38 -1.98 -6.27 1.74
CA SER A 38 -0.82 -7.16 1.58
C SER A 38 -0.59 -7.46 0.10
N GLU A 39 0.66 -7.37 -0.34
CA GLU A 39 1.05 -7.80 -1.70
C GLU A 39 0.65 -9.27 -1.93
N ARG A 40 0.81 -10.12 -0.90
CA ARG A 40 0.49 -11.55 -1.01
C ARG A 40 -0.97 -11.78 -1.33
N SER A 41 -1.89 -11.03 -0.70
CA SER A 41 -3.32 -11.11 -0.97
C SER A 41 -3.64 -10.88 -2.44
N LEU A 42 -3.03 -9.89 -3.10
CA LEU A 42 -3.33 -9.59 -4.50
C LEU A 42 -2.43 -10.32 -5.50
N SER A 43 -1.33 -10.91 -5.06
CA SER A 43 -0.38 -11.62 -5.93
C SER A 43 -1.01 -12.62 -6.91
N PRO A 44 -2.10 -13.36 -6.60
CA PRO A 44 -2.70 -14.29 -7.55
C PRO A 44 -3.37 -13.62 -8.76
N VAL A 45 -3.81 -12.36 -8.60
CA VAL A 45 -4.68 -11.67 -9.58
C VAL A 45 -4.11 -10.34 -10.10
N ILE A 46 -3.10 -9.77 -9.43
CA ILE A 46 -2.56 -8.43 -9.69
C ILE A 46 -2.22 -8.15 -11.17
N ARG A 47 -1.73 -9.18 -11.88
CA ARG A 47 -1.33 -9.08 -13.29
C ARG A 47 -2.52 -9.07 -14.27
N ASN A 48 -3.65 -9.64 -13.87
CA ASN A 48 -4.86 -9.77 -14.70
C ASN A 48 -5.86 -8.63 -14.45
N LEU A 49 -5.70 -7.90 -13.34
CA LEU A 49 -6.56 -6.77 -13.00
C LEU A 49 -6.40 -5.63 -14.02
N ARG A 50 -7.52 -5.29 -14.64
CA ARG A 50 -7.72 -4.09 -15.47
C ARG A 50 -8.23 -2.92 -14.66
N LEU A 51 -8.93 -3.20 -13.56
CA LEU A 51 -9.40 -2.19 -12.63
C LEU A 51 -9.22 -2.67 -11.20
N LEU A 52 -8.63 -1.81 -10.38
CA LEU A 52 -8.57 -1.94 -8.94
C LEU A 52 -9.09 -0.66 -8.32
N ASP A 53 -10.19 -0.74 -7.59
CA ASP A 53 -10.63 0.35 -6.74
C ASP A 53 -10.35 0.00 -5.28
N MET A 54 -9.63 0.88 -4.59
CA MET A 54 -9.28 0.74 -3.18
C MET A 54 -9.48 2.07 -2.44
N SER A 55 -10.27 2.98 -3.03
CA SER A 55 -10.59 4.30 -2.49
C SER A 55 -11.34 4.22 -1.15
N ASN A 56 -11.40 5.33 -0.42
CA ASN A 56 -12.23 5.46 0.78
C ASN A 56 -11.96 4.40 1.86
N ASN A 57 -10.68 4.12 2.11
CA ASN A 57 -10.22 3.23 3.17
C ASN A 57 -9.37 4.01 4.20
N GLN A 58 -8.95 3.35 5.28
CA GLN A 58 -8.27 3.99 6.43
C GLN A 58 -6.77 3.66 6.48
N TYR A 59 -6.06 3.90 5.38
CA TYR A 59 -4.67 3.45 5.22
C TYR A 59 -3.73 4.02 6.28
N TYR A 60 -2.99 3.13 6.91
CA TYR A 60 -1.80 3.43 7.68
C TYR A 60 -0.60 3.28 6.74
N CYS A 61 -0.04 4.40 6.34
CA CYS A 61 1.08 4.49 5.43
C CYS A 61 2.38 4.25 6.16
N ASP A 62 2.80 3.00 6.12
CA ASP A 62 4.10 2.52 6.55
C ASP A 62 4.74 1.68 5.43
N CYS A 63 5.84 1.02 5.76
CA CYS A 63 6.59 0.19 4.83
C CYS A 63 5.81 -0.98 4.25
N ASN A 64 4.77 -1.46 4.94
CA ASN A 64 3.94 -2.55 4.45
C ASN A 64 3.02 -2.11 3.32
N LEU A 65 2.80 -0.80 3.14
CA LEU A 65 1.97 -0.26 2.07
C LEU A 65 2.78 0.24 0.86
N THR A 66 4.11 0.38 0.99
CA THR A 66 5.01 0.86 -0.08
C THR A 66 4.90 0.07 -1.38
N TRP A 67 4.61 -1.23 -1.31
CA TRP A 67 4.51 -2.05 -2.51
C TRP A 67 3.41 -1.53 -3.46
N VAL A 68 2.36 -0.88 -2.93
CA VAL A 68 1.27 -0.34 -3.75
C VAL A 68 1.82 0.74 -4.70
N SER A 69 2.59 1.71 -4.21
CA SER A 69 3.21 2.74 -5.06
C SER A 69 4.30 2.18 -5.98
N ARG A 70 4.96 1.08 -5.59
CA ARG A 70 5.94 0.40 -6.45
C ARG A 70 5.26 -0.36 -7.59
N ALA A 71 4.18 -1.08 -7.29
CA ALA A 71 3.44 -1.93 -8.23
C ALA A 71 2.55 -1.13 -9.18
N PHE A 72 2.09 0.05 -8.76
CA PHE A 72 1.18 0.90 -9.51
C PHE A 72 1.74 2.29 -9.68
N LYS A 73 1.86 2.75 -10.92
CA LYS A 73 2.32 4.11 -11.20
C LYS A 73 1.18 5.12 -11.00
N ILE A 74 1.53 6.37 -10.73
CA ILE A 74 0.55 7.45 -10.54
C ILE A 74 -0.38 7.65 -11.77
N ASN A 75 0.10 7.31 -12.97
CA ASN A 75 -0.64 7.44 -14.25
C ASN A 75 -1.24 6.12 -14.77
N ASP A 76 -1.46 5.16 -13.89
CA ASP A 76 -1.68 3.77 -14.29
C ASP A 76 -3.04 3.40 -14.93
N ASP A 77 -4.00 4.26 -15.29
CA ASP A 77 -5.32 3.89 -15.87
C ASP A 77 -6.24 2.86 -15.14
N ARG A 78 -5.72 1.88 -14.36
CA ARG A 78 -6.48 0.86 -13.61
C ARG A 78 -7.21 1.43 -12.39
N PHE A 79 -6.92 2.67 -12.00
CA PHE A 79 -7.56 3.37 -10.90
C PHE A 79 -8.33 4.59 -11.41
N TRP A 80 -9.66 4.58 -11.26
CA TRP A 80 -10.57 5.66 -11.67
C TRP A 80 -10.87 6.68 -10.55
N GLN A 81 -10.59 6.34 -9.28
CA GLN A 81 -10.81 7.21 -8.10
C GLN A 81 -9.52 7.45 -7.30
N ARG A 82 -8.41 7.77 -7.98
CA ARG A 82 -7.07 7.90 -7.33
C ARG A 82 -7.03 8.89 -6.17
N ASN A 83 -7.74 10.01 -6.30
CA ASN A 83 -7.74 11.10 -5.30
C ASN A 83 -8.29 10.68 -3.92
N GLU A 84 -8.90 9.51 -3.82
CA GLU A 84 -9.51 8.98 -2.60
C GLU A 84 -8.70 7.80 -2.01
N ILE A 85 -7.50 7.55 -2.52
CA ILE A 85 -6.55 6.55 -2.02
C ILE A 85 -5.45 7.28 -1.23
N THR A 86 -5.82 7.78 -0.06
CA THR A 86 -4.93 8.62 0.76
C THR A 86 -4.58 7.98 2.10
N CYS A 87 -3.44 8.39 2.64
CA CYS A 87 -3.03 8.04 4.00
C CYS A 87 -3.97 8.69 5.02
N GLN A 88 -4.49 7.89 5.94
CA GLN A 88 -5.17 8.38 7.13
C GLN A 88 -4.23 8.46 8.33
N TRP A 89 -3.19 7.64 8.33
CA TRP A 89 -2.15 7.62 9.36
C TRP A 89 -0.80 7.28 8.72
N PRO A 90 0.33 7.58 9.37
CA PRO A 90 0.45 8.44 10.56
C PRO A 90 0.12 9.92 10.24
N HIS A 91 -0.04 10.76 11.26
CA HIS A 91 -0.50 12.15 11.10
C HIS A 91 0.37 12.99 10.15
N GLN A 92 1.68 12.70 10.10
CA GLN A 92 2.65 13.37 9.22
C GLN A 92 2.37 13.15 7.74
N LEU A 93 1.69 12.05 7.40
CA LEU A 93 1.37 11.67 6.03
C LEU A 93 -0.12 11.81 5.72
N TYR A 94 -0.92 12.28 6.68
CA TYR A 94 -2.36 12.44 6.50
C TYR A 94 -2.71 13.18 5.20
N GLY A 95 -3.60 12.61 4.40
CA GLY A 95 -4.05 13.15 3.13
C GLY A 95 -3.07 12.95 1.96
N THR A 96 -1.88 12.39 2.19
CA THR A 96 -0.92 12.07 1.11
C THR A 96 -1.46 10.92 0.26
N ASP A 97 -1.31 11.01 -1.06
CA ASP A 97 -1.69 9.94 -1.98
C ASP A 97 -0.77 8.73 -1.81
N VAL A 98 -1.37 7.56 -1.54
CA VAL A 98 -0.65 6.28 -1.37
C VAL A 98 0.19 5.95 -2.60
N LEU A 99 -0.26 6.30 -3.81
CA LEU A 99 0.44 6.06 -5.07
C LEU A 99 1.71 6.91 -5.24
N THR A 100 1.90 7.92 -4.38
CA THR A 100 3.07 8.82 -4.41
C THR A 100 4.12 8.50 -3.35
N LEU A 101 3.83 7.53 -2.47
CA LEU A 101 4.73 7.18 -1.37
C LEU A 101 6.07 6.67 -1.89
N THR A 102 7.14 7.17 -1.28
CA THR A 102 8.51 6.70 -1.49
C THR A 102 9.04 6.04 -0.23
N ASP A 103 9.99 5.13 -0.39
CA ASP A 103 10.57 4.41 0.74
C ASP A 103 11.29 5.36 1.72
N ASP A 104 11.85 6.46 1.20
CA ASP A 104 12.52 7.50 2.00
C ASP A 104 11.53 8.28 2.86
N ALA A 105 10.33 8.57 2.34
CA ALA A 105 9.28 9.25 3.10
C ALA A 105 8.73 8.40 4.25
N LEU A 106 8.91 7.08 4.19
CA LEU A 106 8.41 6.10 5.16
C LEU A 106 9.49 5.51 6.08
N ASP A 107 10.75 5.93 5.96
CA ASP A 107 11.91 5.43 6.72
C ASP A 107 12.01 3.89 6.77
N CYS A 108 11.90 3.25 5.61
CA CYS A 108 11.82 1.80 5.56
C CYS A 108 13.12 1.05 5.84
N PRO A 109 13.07 -0.07 6.59
CA PRO A 109 14.27 -0.87 6.86
C PRO A 109 14.84 -1.39 5.54
N GLY A 110 16.07 -0.97 5.21
CA GLY A 110 16.77 -1.33 3.99
C GLY A 110 17.03 -0.17 3.00
N THR A 111 16.43 1.01 3.19
CA THR A 111 16.75 2.21 2.38
C THR A 111 18.00 2.94 2.88
N ARG A 112 18.32 2.78 4.16
CA ARG A 112 19.58 3.26 4.73
C ARG A 112 20.69 2.34 4.26
N VAL A 113 21.31 2.68 3.13
CA VAL A 113 22.76 2.47 3.00
C VAL A 113 23.34 3.26 4.16
N SER A 114 23.66 2.58 5.26
CA SER A 114 24.52 3.13 6.28
C SER A 114 25.81 3.52 5.58
N THR A 115 25.92 4.79 5.19
CA THR A 115 27.19 5.39 4.84
C THR A 115 28.14 5.08 5.99
N PRO A 116 29.31 4.45 5.76
CA PRO A 116 30.22 4.10 6.83
C PRO A 116 30.97 5.35 7.28
N HIS A 117 30.27 6.34 7.84
CA HIS A 117 30.91 7.51 8.44
C HIS A 117 30.18 7.86 9.74
N GLN A 118 30.93 7.70 10.83
CA GLN A 118 30.68 8.12 12.20
C GLN A 118 29.85 7.18 13.09
N LEU A 119 30.48 6.06 13.48
CA LEU A 119 30.47 5.71 14.89
C LEU A 119 31.09 6.90 15.64
N LYS A 120 30.26 7.73 16.28
CA LYS A 120 30.75 8.61 17.35
C LYS A 120 31.22 7.70 18.48
N ILE A 121 32.52 7.54 18.62
CA ILE A 121 33.12 7.01 19.84
C ILE A 121 32.95 8.12 20.87
N ASP A 122 32.00 7.95 21.78
CA ASP A 122 31.92 8.78 22.98
C ASP A 122 33.15 8.49 23.84
N HIS A 123 34.19 9.31 23.71
CA HIS A 123 35.22 9.44 24.73
C HIS A 123 34.66 10.28 25.88
N GLY A 124 33.91 9.63 26.77
CA GLY A 124 33.50 10.18 28.05
C GLY A 124 34.51 9.85 29.14
N GLN A 125 35.25 10.87 29.55
CA GLN A 125 36.18 10.88 30.69
C GLN A 125 35.43 10.75 32.03
N SER A 126 35.89 9.86 32.92
CA SER A 126 36.24 10.15 34.33
C SER A 126 36.90 8.94 34.99
#